data_AF-K9G2F3-F1
#
_entry.id   AF-K9G2F3-F1
#
_cell.length_a   1.000
_cell.length_b   1.000
_cell.length_c   1.000
_cell.angle_alpha   90.00
_cell.angle_beta   90.00
_cell.angle_gamma   90.00
#
_symmetry.space_group_name_H-M   'P 1'
#
loop_
_entity.id
_entity.type
_entity.pdbx_description
1 polymer ?
#
loop_
_entity_poly.entity_id
_entity_poly.type
_entity_poly.pdbx_seq_one_letter_code
_entity_poly.pdbx_strand_id
1 'polypeptide(L)'
;MGNSNSSQKISAQDRLHQYQRRITVLTDRETEIAKECLARNDRRRALLALRRKKYQQSLLEKTDGQLAQLEQLTGQVEFALVQKDVLFGLQQGTKVLQTINKEMGGIEGVERLMGETEEARAYQEEVSQMLAGHLTNQDEDEVEDELEALQRELAGPEILPDDVVFPSPPTAEMPVEESVPELTQGTKAKAETRTALPAQ
;
A
#
# COMPACT_ATOMS: atom_id res chain seq x y z
N MET A 1 16.62 2.27 24.03
CA MET A 1 18.03 2.37 23.59
C MET A 1 18.05 2.33 22.07
N GLY A 2 18.15 3.47 21.37
CA GLY A 2 17.98 3.49 19.90
C GLY A 2 18.79 4.55 19.13
N ASN A 3 19.46 5.50 19.79
CA ASN A 3 19.98 6.70 19.11
C ASN A 3 21.49 6.69 18.84
N SER A 4 22.23 5.66 19.24
CA SER A 4 23.69 5.60 19.03
C SER A 4 24.08 5.30 17.58
N ASN A 5 23.32 4.42 16.90
CA ASN A 5 23.65 3.99 15.54
C ASN A 5 23.35 5.04 14.47
N SER A 6 22.25 5.80 14.59
CA SER A 6 21.94 6.90 13.67
C SER A 6 22.96 8.03 13.77
N SER A 7 23.39 8.36 15.00
CA SER A 7 24.41 9.39 15.23
C SER A 7 25.77 9.01 14.63
N GLN A 8 26.14 7.73 14.62
CA GLN A 8 27.38 7.26 13.98
C GLN A 8 27.28 7.28 12.45
N LYS A 9 26.12 6.95 11.87
CA LYS A 9 25.86 7.02 10.42
C LYS A 9 26.00 8.45 9.89
N ILE A 10 25.30 9.39 10.52
CA ILE A 10 25.35 10.82 10.16
C ILE A 10 26.79 11.34 10.27
N SER A 11 27.51 10.97 11.34
CA SER A 11 28.90 11.38 11.53
C SER A 11 29.86 10.82 10.48
N ALA A 12 29.65 9.60 9.98
CA ALA A 12 30.49 9.00 8.94
C ALA A 12 30.24 9.63 7.56
N GLN A 13 28.97 9.80 7.18
CA GLN A 13 28.57 10.45 5.94
C GLN A 13 29.04 11.91 5.91
N ASP A 14 28.87 12.65 7.01
CA ASP A 14 29.35 14.03 7.14
C ASP A 14 30.86 14.15 7.00
N ARG A 15 31.63 13.24 7.61
CA ARG A 15 33.10 13.25 7.48
C ARG A 15 33.54 13.04 6.03
N LEU A 16 32.85 12.18 5.28
CA LEU A 16 33.15 11.93 3.87
C LEU A 16 32.72 13.09 2.97
N HIS A 17 31.56 13.71 3.20
CA HIS A 17 31.12 14.90 2.48
C HIS A 17 32.07 16.09 2.72
N GLN A 18 32.55 16.25 3.95
CA GLN A 18 33.60 17.23 4.26
C GLN A 18 34.90 16.93 3.50
N TYR A 19 35.27 15.67 3.39
CA TYR A 19 36.44 15.23 2.62
C TYR A 19 36.28 15.54 1.12
N GLN A 20 35.11 15.28 0.55
CA GLN A 20 34.77 15.59 -0.85
C GLN A 20 34.91 17.08 -1.13
N ARG A 21 34.31 17.95 -0.30
CA ARG A 21 34.44 19.42 -0.42
C ARG A 21 35.88 19.88 -0.28
N ARG A 22 36.68 19.23 0.56
CA ARG A 22 38.08 19.58 0.74
C ARG A 22 38.91 19.23 -0.50
N ILE A 23 38.64 18.07 -1.10
CA ILE A 23 39.32 17.62 -2.32
C ILE A 23 38.92 18.48 -3.52
N THR A 24 37.66 18.89 -3.67
CA THR A 24 37.26 19.77 -4.79
C THR A 24 38.05 21.09 -4.77
N VAL A 25 38.12 21.74 -3.61
CA VAL A 25 38.91 22.96 -3.41
C VAL A 25 40.40 22.74 -3.73
N LEU A 26 40.97 21.60 -3.34
CA LEU A 26 42.36 21.25 -3.66
C LEU A 26 42.55 21.04 -5.17
N THR A 27 41.64 20.34 -5.83
CA THR A 27 41.72 20.11 -7.28
C THR A 27 41.60 21.39 -8.08
N ASP A 28 40.75 22.33 -7.64
CA ASP A 28 40.61 23.65 -8.28
C ASP A 28 41.92 24.43 -8.16
N ARG A 29 42.52 24.45 -6.97
CA ARG A 29 43.83 25.07 -6.74
C ARG A 29 44.94 24.43 -7.58
N GLU A 30 44.93 23.11 -7.75
CA GLU A 30 45.89 22.42 -8.63
C GLU A 30 45.69 22.78 -10.11
N THR A 31 44.46 23.10 -10.54
CA THR A 31 44.24 23.63 -11.90
C THR A 31 44.79 25.04 -12.08
N GLU A 32 44.64 25.90 -11.08
CA GLU A 32 45.19 27.26 -11.11
C GLU A 32 46.72 27.22 -11.19
N ILE A 33 47.36 26.42 -10.34
CA ILE A 33 48.81 26.21 -10.36
C ILE A 33 49.27 25.65 -11.71
N ALA A 34 48.52 24.71 -12.29
CA ALA A 34 48.83 24.20 -13.62
C ALA A 34 48.76 25.29 -14.70
N LYS A 35 47.74 26.16 -14.67
CA LYS A 35 47.61 27.32 -15.58
C LYS A 35 48.76 28.31 -15.41
N GLU A 36 49.14 28.63 -14.17
CA GLU A 36 50.27 29.51 -13.89
C GLU A 36 51.61 28.94 -14.36
N CYS A 37 51.86 27.65 -14.15
CA CYS A 37 53.08 26.98 -14.64
C CYS A 37 53.12 26.95 -16.18
N LEU A 38 51.98 26.80 -16.85
CA LEU A 38 51.91 26.89 -18.32
C LEU A 38 52.20 28.31 -18.81
N ALA A 39 51.71 29.35 -18.13
CA ALA A 39 52.02 30.74 -18.45
C ALA A 39 53.51 31.07 -18.32
N ARG A 40 54.23 30.37 -17.43
CA ARG A 40 55.69 30.48 -17.24
C ARG A 40 56.52 29.54 -18.13
N ASN A 41 55.89 28.82 -19.07
CA ASN A 41 56.52 27.78 -19.91
C ASN A 41 57.13 26.58 -19.15
N ASP A 42 56.78 26.39 -17.87
CA ASP A 42 57.28 25.30 -17.02
C ASP A 42 56.45 24.01 -17.18
N ARG A 43 56.59 23.36 -18.33
CA ARG A 43 55.81 22.16 -18.70
C ARG A 43 55.95 21.00 -17.71
N ARG A 44 57.13 20.80 -17.12
CA ARG A 44 57.39 19.73 -16.14
C ARG A 44 56.56 19.90 -14.86
N ARG A 45 56.43 21.13 -14.35
CA ARG A 45 55.66 21.44 -13.12
C ARG A 45 54.16 21.37 -13.39
N ALA A 46 53.71 21.86 -14.55
CA ALA A 46 52.32 21.73 -14.97
C ALA A 46 51.87 20.26 -15.07
N LEU A 47 52.70 19.38 -15.66
CA LEU A 47 52.41 17.94 -15.72
C LEU A 47 52.32 17.29 -14.34
N LEU A 48 53.16 17.69 -13.39
CA LEU A 48 53.11 17.17 -12.02
C LEU A 48 51.81 17.58 -11.31
N ALA A 49 51.39 18.85 -11.45
CA ALA A 49 50.13 19.34 -10.89
C ALA A 49 48.92 18.59 -11.48
N LEU A 50 48.88 18.38 -12.79
CA LEU A 50 47.81 17.63 -13.44
C LEU A 50 47.78 16.15 -13.03
N ARG A 51 48.94 15.52 -12.79
CA ARG A 51 49.00 14.15 -12.27
C ARG A 51 48.45 14.05 -10.85
N ARG A 52 48.77 15.01 -9.98
CA ARG A 52 48.20 15.08 -8.62
C ARG A 52 46.69 15.27 -8.67
N LYS A 53 46.20 16.14 -9.56
CA LYS A 53 44.77 16.37 -9.75
C LYS A 53 44.06 15.08 -10.15
N LYS A 54 44.60 14.38 -11.16
CA LYS A 54 44.01 13.11 -11.63
C LYS A 54 44.00 12.03 -10.55
N TYR A 55 45.04 11.97 -9.72
CA TYR A 55 45.09 11.04 -8.59
C TYR A 55 44.02 11.36 -7.53
N GLN A 56 43.85 12.63 -7.17
CA GLN A 56 42.83 13.08 -6.24
C GLN A 56 41.41 12.82 -6.76
N GLN A 57 41.16 13.07 -8.06
CA GLN A 57 39.88 12.76 -8.71
C GLN A 57 39.57 11.26 -8.68
N SER A 58 40.55 10.40 -8.99
CA SER A 58 40.36 8.94 -8.91
C SER A 58 40.11 8.46 -7.48
N LEU A 59 40.73 9.10 -6.48
CA LEU A 59 40.46 8.80 -5.08
C LEU A 59 39.03 9.20 -4.71
N LEU A 60 38.56 10.34 -5.19
CA LEU A 60 37.20 10.83 -4.98
C LEU A 60 36.16 9.88 -5.59
N GLU A 61 36.36 9.44 -6.83
CA GLU A 61 35.47 8.46 -7.49
C GLU A 61 35.37 7.15 -6.69
N LYS A 62 36.48 6.67 -6.14
CA LYS A 62 36.49 5.47 -5.29
C LYS A 62 35.71 5.70 -3.98
N THR A 63 35.89 6.86 -3.34
CA THR A 63 35.17 7.17 -2.10
C THR A 63 33.68 7.36 -2.35
N ASP A 64 33.28 7.95 -3.48
CA ASP A 64 31.87 8.11 -3.85
C ASP A 64 31.23 6.73 -4.13
N GLY A 65 31.95 5.82 -4.78
CA GLY A 65 31.51 4.43 -4.94
C GLY A 65 31.34 3.70 -3.60
N GLN A 66 32.27 3.91 -2.66
CA GLN A 66 32.15 3.36 -1.30
C GLN A 66 30.97 3.96 -0.53
N LEU A 67 30.67 5.25 -0.74
CA LEU A 67 29.53 5.91 -0.12
C LEU A 67 28.21 5.28 -0.57
N ALA A 68 28.03 5.13 -1.88
CA ALA A 68 26.84 4.48 -2.45
C ALA A 68 26.66 3.05 -1.91
N GLN A 69 27.76 2.31 -1.75
CA GLN A 69 27.73 0.98 -1.14
C GLN A 69 27.31 1.01 0.34
N LEU A 70 27.80 1.98 1.12
CA LEU A 70 27.43 2.13 2.53
C LEU A 70 25.96 2.54 2.70
N GLU A 71 25.44 3.40 1.82
CA GLU A 71 24.03 3.80 1.80
C GLU A 71 23.14 2.59 1.48
N GLN A 72 23.51 1.81 0.47
CA GLN A 72 22.81 0.57 0.13
C GLN A 72 22.82 -0.43 1.29
N LEU A 73 23.99 -0.68 1.90
CA LEU A 73 24.11 -1.60 3.03
C LEU A 73 23.29 -1.12 4.24
N THR A 74 23.30 0.20 4.48
CA THR A 74 22.51 0.84 5.53
C THR A 74 21.01 0.61 5.32
N GLY A 75 20.51 0.84 4.11
CA GLY A 75 19.10 0.59 3.78
C GLY A 75 18.73 -0.89 3.93
N GLN A 76 19.63 -1.80 3.55
CA GLN A 76 19.44 -3.25 3.78
C GLN A 76 19.33 -3.60 5.28
N VAL A 77 20.17 -3.02 6.12
CA VAL A 77 20.13 -3.24 7.58
C VAL A 77 18.84 -2.69 8.18
N GLU A 78 18.42 -1.49 7.78
CA GLU A 78 17.18 -0.89 8.25
C GLU A 78 15.96 -1.72 7.84
N PHE A 79 15.93 -2.20 6.60
CA PHE A 79 14.90 -3.11 6.13
C PHE A 79 14.91 -4.43 6.91
N ALA A 80 16.07 -5.02 7.18
CA ALA A 80 16.19 -6.23 7.98
C ALA A 80 15.71 -6.04 9.43
N LEU A 81 15.91 -4.85 10.02
CA LEU A 81 15.35 -4.52 11.34
C LEU A 81 13.82 -4.48 11.30
N VAL A 82 13.23 -3.84 10.30
CA VAL A 82 11.76 -3.83 10.13
C VAL A 82 11.24 -5.26 9.92
N GLN A 83 11.90 -6.06 9.09
CA GLN A 83 11.52 -7.48 8.89
C GLN A 83 11.57 -8.28 10.20
N LYS A 84 12.59 -8.06 11.02
CA LYS A 84 12.69 -8.69 12.34
C LYS A 84 11.49 -8.33 13.22
N ASP A 85 11.11 -7.05 13.25
CA ASP A 85 10.00 -6.58 14.08
C ASP A 85 8.66 -7.14 13.57
N VAL A 86 8.45 -7.20 12.25
CA VAL A 86 7.29 -7.87 11.63
C VAL A 86 7.25 -9.36 12.00
N LEU A 87 8.38 -10.05 11.91
CA LEU A 87 8.47 -11.48 12.26
C LEU A 87 8.15 -11.72 13.73
N PHE A 88 8.64 -10.85 14.63
CA PHE A 88 8.33 -10.92 16.05
C PHE A 88 6.83 -10.65 16.32
N GLY A 89 6.24 -9.66 15.64
CA GLY A 89 4.80 -9.40 15.70
C GLY A 89 3.96 -10.58 15.24
N LEU A 90 4.31 -11.20 14.11
CA LEU A 90 3.67 -12.43 13.62
C LEU A 90 3.82 -13.58 14.62
N GLN A 91 5.00 -13.76 15.20
CA GLN A 91 5.22 -14.82 16.20
C GLN A 91 4.37 -14.61 17.46
N GLN A 92 4.23 -13.38 17.93
CA GLN A 92 3.34 -13.06 19.04
C GLN A 92 1.87 -13.28 18.67
N GLY A 93 1.43 -12.81 17.50
CA GLY A 93 0.07 -13.03 17.00
C GLY A 93 -0.27 -14.52 16.90
N THR A 94 0.63 -15.34 16.36
CA THR A 94 0.47 -16.79 16.30
C THR A 94 0.38 -17.41 17.70
N LYS A 95 1.18 -16.96 18.67
CA LYS A 95 1.09 -17.46 20.06
C LYS A 95 -0.27 -17.13 20.68
N VAL A 96 -0.77 -15.90 20.49
CA VAL A 96 -2.08 -15.47 20.99
C VAL A 96 -3.20 -16.27 20.33
N LEU A 97 -3.14 -16.47 19.01
CA LEU A 97 -4.07 -17.33 18.27
C LEU A 97 -4.03 -18.77 18.78
N GLN A 98 -2.85 -19.32 19.08
CA GLN A 98 -2.72 -20.66 19.65
C GLN A 98 -3.33 -20.76 21.05
N THR A 99 -3.20 -19.74 21.91
CA THR A 99 -3.86 -19.72 23.22
C THR A 99 -5.37 -19.62 23.09
N ILE A 100 -5.88 -18.73 22.24
CA ILE A 100 -7.33 -18.61 21.98
C ILE A 100 -7.88 -19.94 21.42
N ASN A 101 -7.18 -20.54 20.46
CA ASN A 101 -7.59 -21.80 19.87
C ASN A 101 -7.60 -22.93 20.93
N LYS A 102 -6.66 -22.95 21.87
CA LYS A 102 -6.68 -23.91 22.99
C LYS A 102 -7.82 -23.65 23.97
N GLU A 103 -8.08 -22.38 24.31
CA GLU A 103 -9.16 -21.98 25.22
C GLU A 103 -10.55 -22.27 24.62
N MET A 104 -10.74 -22.10 23.31
CA MET A 104 -11.96 -22.48 22.60
C MET A 104 -12.10 -23.99 22.36
N GLY A 105 -11.21 -24.82 22.93
CA GLY A 105 -11.28 -26.28 22.86
C GLY A 105 -10.65 -26.89 21.59
N GLY A 106 -9.91 -26.11 20.81
CA GLY A 106 -9.28 -26.56 19.57
C GLY A 106 -10.30 -26.97 18.51
N ILE A 107 -9.92 -27.91 17.65
CA ILE A 107 -10.82 -28.46 16.61
C ILE A 107 -12.02 -29.17 17.24
N GLU A 108 -11.81 -29.91 18.32
CA GLU A 108 -12.89 -30.62 19.04
C GLU A 108 -13.90 -29.67 19.68
N GLY A 109 -13.43 -28.52 20.17
CA GLY A 109 -14.29 -27.46 20.70
C GLY A 109 -15.17 -26.84 19.63
N VAL A 110 -14.61 -26.58 18.44
CA VAL A 110 -15.36 -26.09 17.29
C VAL A 110 -16.36 -27.13 16.78
N GLU A 111 -15.98 -28.40 16.67
CA GLU A 111 -16.89 -29.49 16.28
C GLU A 111 -18.05 -29.64 17.26
N ARG A 112 -17.79 -29.57 18.58
CA ARG A 112 -18.83 -29.63 19.60
C ARG A 112 -19.78 -28.44 19.50
N LEU A 113 -19.26 -27.23 19.32
CA LEU A 113 -20.06 -26.01 19.21
C LEU A 113 -20.93 -26.05 17.94
N MET A 114 -20.40 -26.53 16.81
CA MET A 114 -21.20 -26.75 15.60
C MET A 114 -22.31 -27.78 15.84
N GLY A 115 -22.02 -28.90 16.51
CA GLY A 115 -23.03 -29.90 16.89
C GLY A 115 -24.12 -29.34 17.80
N GLU A 116 -23.75 -28.62 18.86
CA GLU A 116 -24.70 -27.96 19.77
C GLU A 116 -25.57 -26.91 19.03
N THR A 117 -25.00 -26.21 18.04
CA THR A 117 -25.75 -25.22 17.24
C THR A 117 -26.72 -25.90 16.27
N GLU A 118 -26.32 -27.01 15.65
CA GLU A 118 -27.20 -27.82 14.80
C GLU A 118 -28.35 -28.43 15.60
N GLU A 119 -28.07 -28.96 16.80
CA GLU A 119 -29.09 -29.48 17.71
C GLU A 119 -30.06 -28.38 18.20
N ALA A 120 -29.54 -27.22 18.59
CA ALA A 120 -30.37 -26.07 18.99
C ALA A 120 -31.26 -25.58 17.86
N ARG A 121 -30.74 -25.57 16.62
CA ARG A 121 -31.51 -25.23 15.43
C ARG A 121 -32.61 -26.25 15.17
N ALA A 122 -32.30 -27.55 15.24
CA ALA A 122 -33.29 -28.60 15.08
C ALA A 122 -34.41 -28.51 16.13
N TYR A 123 -34.05 -28.24 17.39
CA TYR A 123 -35.03 -28.00 18.45
C TYR A 123 -35.89 -26.76 18.18
N GLN A 124 -35.29 -25.66 17.70
CA GLN A 124 -36.04 -24.47 17.33
C GLN A 124 -37.00 -24.74 16.16
N GLU A 125 -36.59 -25.52 15.16
CA GLU A 125 -37.46 -25.94 14.05
C GLU A 125 -38.59 -26.84 14.52
N GLU A 126 -38.33 -27.78 15.44
CA GLU A 126 -39.36 -28.61 16.06
C GLU A 126 -40.37 -27.76 16.85
N VAL A 127 -39.89 -26.82 17.67
CA VAL A 127 -40.75 -25.87 18.41
C VAL A 127 -41.57 -25.02 17.45
N SER A 128 -40.95 -24.50 16.39
CA SER A 128 -41.64 -23.69 15.37
C SER A 128 -42.72 -24.49 14.66
N GLN A 129 -42.45 -25.77 14.35
CA GLN A 129 -43.41 -26.66 13.71
C GLN A 129 -44.54 -27.08 14.64
N MET A 130 -44.26 -27.25 15.94
CA MET A 130 -45.29 -27.49 16.96
C MET A 130 -46.19 -26.26 17.15
N LEU A 131 -45.64 -25.04 17.17
CA LEU A 131 -46.44 -23.81 17.22
C LEU A 131 -47.30 -23.67 15.96
N ALA A 132 -46.71 -23.79 14.77
CA ALA A 132 -47.46 -23.71 13.51
C ALA A 132 -48.53 -24.81 13.37
N GLY A 133 -48.30 -25.99 13.95
CA GLY A 133 -49.29 -27.08 13.98
C GLY A 133 -50.41 -26.92 15.01
N HIS A 134 -50.27 -26.01 15.99
CA HIS A 134 -51.23 -25.78 17.07
C HIS A 134 -52.03 -24.49 16.90
N LEU A 135 -51.52 -23.49 16.17
CA LEU A 135 -52.31 -22.29 15.84
C LEU A 135 -53.41 -22.63 14.82
N THR A 136 -54.57 -22.02 15.01
CA THR A 136 -55.62 -22.01 13.99
C THR A 136 -55.39 -20.85 13.02
N ASN A 137 -55.94 -20.92 11.81
CA ASN A 137 -55.83 -19.81 10.85
C ASN A 137 -56.30 -18.46 11.42
N GLN A 138 -57.27 -18.50 12.34
CA GLN A 138 -57.79 -17.30 12.99
C GLN A 138 -56.80 -16.72 14.02
N ASP A 139 -56.06 -17.59 14.72
CA ASP A 139 -54.96 -17.15 15.60
C ASP A 139 -53.78 -16.60 14.78
N GLU A 140 -53.50 -17.15 13.59
CA GLU A 140 -52.47 -16.61 12.69
C GLU A 140 -52.83 -15.21 12.15
N ASP A 141 -54.09 -15.00 11.76
CA ASP A 141 -54.60 -13.69 11.32
C ASP A 141 -54.47 -12.64 12.46
N GLU A 142 -54.82 -12.99 13.70
CA GLU A 142 -54.69 -12.10 14.87
C GLU A 142 -53.22 -11.72 15.16
N VAL A 143 -52.29 -12.68 15.02
CA VAL A 143 -50.85 -12.43 15.19
C VAL A 143 -50.30 -11.52 14.08
N GLU A 144 -50.77 -11.68 12.84
CA GLU A 144 -50.36 -10.85 11.71
C GLU A 144 -50.87 -9.40 11.85
N ASP A 145 -52.09 -9.21 12.35
CA ASP A 145 -52.64 -7.90 12.71
C ASP A 145 -51.83 -7.21 13.82
N GLU A 146 -51.43 -7.94 14.88
CA GLU A 146 -50.57 -7.43 15.95
C GLU A 146 -49.18 -7.04 15.44
N LEU A 147 -48.59 -7.84 14.55
CA LEU A 147 -47.31 -7.55 13.91
C LEU A 147 -47.39 -6.25 13.10
N GLU A 148 -48.47 -6.06 12.34
CA GLU A 148 -48.69 -4.88 11.52
C GLU A 148 -48.89 -3.62 12.39
N ALA A 149 -49.57 -3.74 13.54
CA ALA A 149 -49.70 -2.67 14.51
C ALA A 149 -48.33 -2.24 15.08
N LEU A 150 -47.49 -3.20 15.50
CA LEU A 150 -46.13 -2.94 15.99
C LEU A 150 -45.22 -2.32 14.92
N GLN A 151 -45.35 -2.77 13.67
CA GLN A 151 -44.63 -2.18 12.54
C GLN A 151 -45.03 -0.72 12.32
N ARG A 152 -46.33 -0.38 12.39
CA ARG A 152 -46.81 1.02 12.30
C ARG A 152 -46.32 1.88 13.47
N GLU A 153 -46.26 1.33 14.68
CA GLU A 153 -45.71 2.04 15.84
C GLU A 153 -44.21 2.33 15.69
N LEU A 154 -43.44 1.39 15.14
CA LEU A 154 -42.00 1.52 14.92
C LEU A 154 -41.63 2.35 13.68
N ALA A 155 -42.45 2.30 12.63
CA ALA A 155 -42.21 3.04 11.39
C ALA A 155 -42.29 4.57 11.57
N GLY A 156 -42.85 5.04 12.69
CA GLY A 156 -43.19 6.46 12.85
C GLY A 156 -44.22 6.89 11.80
N PRO A 157 -44.69 8.15 11.82
CA PRO A 157 -45.52 8.62 10.72
C PRO A 157 -44.74 8.47 9.43
N GLU A 158 -45.28 7.75 8.44
CA GLU A 158 -44.84 7.85 7.05
C GLU A 158 -44.96 9.32 6.64
N ILE A 159 -43.89 10.08 6.85
CA ILE A 159 -43.71 11.36 6.19
C ILE A 159 -43.34 11.00 4.76
N LEU A 160 -44.35 10.67 3.96
CA LEU A 160 -44.29 10.90 2.52
C LEU A 160 -44.17 12.42 2.37
N PRO A 161 -43.01 12.99 1.99
CA PRO A 161 -42.92 14.41 1.75
C PRO A 161 -43.49 14.66 0.35
N ASP A 162 -44.79 14.93 0.28
CA ASP A 162 -45.48 15.35 -0.95
C ASP A 162 -45.03 16.75 -1.43
N ASP A 163 -44.16 17.45 -0.70
CA ASP A 163 -43.70 18.80 -1.04
C ASP A 163 -42.17 18.89 -1.18
N VAL A 164 -41.61 18.24 -2.20
CA VAL A 164 -40.27 18.60 -2.71
C VAL A 164 -40.45 19.39 -4.01
N VAL A 165 -40.62 20.71 -3.89
CA VAL A 165 -40.50 21.61 -5.04
C VAL A 165 -39.03 21.67 -5.44
N PHE A 166 -38.68 20.96 -6.51
CA PHE A 166 -37.35 21.07 -7.12
C PHE A 166 -37.18 22.46 -7.76
N PRO A 167 -36.10 23.19 -7.47
CA PRO A 167 -35.79 24.42 -8.20
C PRO A 167 -35.41 24.05 -9.64
N SER A 168 -36.00 24.75 -10.62
CA SER A 168 -35.71 24.56 -12.04
C SER A 168 -34.27 24.97 -12.37
N PRO A 169 -33.55 24.19 -13.21
CA PRO A 169 -32.15 24.45 -13.51
C PRO A 169 -32.00 25.73 -14.36
N PRO A 170 -31.02 26.60 -14.07
CA PRO A 170 -30.79 27.81 -14.85
C PRO A 170 -30.28 27.44 -16.25
N THR A 171 -30.99 27.90 -17.28
CA THR A 171 -30.49 27.89 -18.66
C THR A 171 -29.41 28.97 -18.78
N ALA A 172 -28.15 28.57 -18.65
CA ALA A 172 -26.99 29.41 -18.97
C ALA A 172 -26.16 28.67 -20.03
N GLU A 173 -26.00 29.33 -21.17
CA GLU A 173 -25.30 28.87 -22.37
C GLU A 173 -23.89 28.34 -22.05
N MET A 174 -23.56 27.13 -22.52
CA MET A 174 -22.23 26.54 -22.41
C MET A 174 -21.33 27.01 -23.57
N PRO A 175 -20.14 27.60 -23.31
CA PRO A 175 -19.07 27.66 -24.29
C PRO A 175 -18.16 26.42 -24.18
N VAL A 176 -18.24 25.61 -25.23
CA VAL A 176 -17.21 24.73 -25.86
C VAL A 176 -16.16 24.08 -24.94
N GLU A 177 -16.32 22.77 -24.76
CA GLU A 177 -15.36 21.87 -24.10
C GLU A 177 -14.25 21.45 -25.09
N GLU A 178 -13.00 21.81 -24.76
CA GLU A 178 -11.79 21.36 -25.48
C GLU A 178 -11.45 19.93 -25.00
N SER A 179 -11.61 18.96 -25.90
CA SER A 179 -11.46 17.53 -25.63
C SER A 179 -10.01 17.14 -25.32
N VAL A 180 -9.76 16.58 -24.13
CA VAL A 180 -8.53 15.85 -23.78
C VAL A 180 -8.72 14.37 -24.16
N PRO A 181 -7.77 13.70 -24.83
CA PRO A 181 -7.99 12.38 -25.42
C PRO A 181 -7.86 11.25 -24.38
N GLU A 182 -8.89 10.41 -24.30
CA GLU A 182 -8.92 9.21 -23.47
C GLU A 182 -8.37 8.00 -24.25
N LEU A 183 -7.26 7.43 -23.76
CA LEU A 183 -6.70 6.16 -24.21
C LEU A 183 -7.61 5.01 -23.77
N THR A 184 -8.32 4.37 -24.70
CA THR A 184 -8.90 3.04 -24.50
C THR A 184 -8.41 2.06 -25.56
N GLN A 185 -8.09 0.87 -25.07
CA GLN A 185 -7.31 -0.18 -25.71
C GLN A 185 -8.14 -0.90 -26.78
N GLY A 186 -7.59 -0.98 -28.00
CA GLY A 186 -8.15 -1.78 -29.08
C GLY A 186 -7.63 -3.22 -29.07
N THR A 187 -8.47 -4.17 -28.68
CA THR A 187 -8.33 -5.59 -29.05
C THR A 187 -9.65 -6.10 -29.58
N LYS A 188 -9.90 -5.99 -30.89
CA LYS A 188 -10.79 -6.93 -31.59
C LYS A 188 -10.26 -7.25 -32.98
N ALA A 189 -10.10 -8.55 -33.18
CA ALA A 189 -9.57 -9.22 -34.34
C ALA A 189 -10.46 -9.00 -35.58
N LYS A 190 -9.77 -8.85 -36.71
CA LYS A 190 -10.32 -8.74 -38.06
C LYS A 190 -10.66 -10.14 -38.56
N ALA A 191 -11.94 -10.46 -38.65
CA ALA A 191 -12.45 -11.57 -39.44
C ALA A 191 -13.25 -11.01 -40.63
N GLU A 192 -12.94 -11.53 -41.81
CA GLU A 192 -13.79 -11.73 -42.99
C GLU A 192 -13.13 -11.31 -44.30
N THR A 193 -12.66 -12.31 -45.05
CA THR A 193 -12.90 -12.40 -46.49
C THR A 193 -12.97 -13.88 -46.89
N ARG A 194 -14.21 -14.31 -47.16
CA ARG A 194 -14.70 -15.29 -48.16
C ARG A 194 -13.65 -16.17 -48.87
N THR A 195 -13.91 -17.48 -48.99
CA THR A 195 -14.35 -18.13 -50.25
C THR A 195 -14.82 -19.59 -50.00
N ALA A 196 -15.94 -19.92 -50.65
CA ALA A 196 -16.67 -21.17 -50.93
C ALA A 196 -16.16 -22.59 -50.53
N LEU A 197 -17.13 -23.36 -50.01
CA LEU A 197 -17.37 -24.82 -50.07
C LEU A 197 -17.22 -25.43 -51.50
N PRO A 198 -17.24 -26.78 -51.73
CA PRO A 198 -17.80 -27.84 -50.87
C PRO A 198 -17.04 -29.20 -50.80
N ALA A 199 -17.50 -29.99 -49.81
CA ALA A 199 -17.73 -31.45 -49.77
C ALA A 199 -16.86 -32.41 -50.63
N GLN A 200 -16.22 -33.37 -49.97
CA GLN A 200 -16.76 -34.73 -49.71
C GLN A 200 -16.02 -35.37 -48.54
#